data_AF-A0AAU4DXF4-F1
#
_entry.id   AF-A0AAU4DXF4-F1
#
_cell.length_a   1.000
_cell.length_b   1.000
_cell.length_c   1.000
_cell.angle_alpha   90.00
_cell.angle_beta   90.00
_cell.angle_gamma   90.00
#
_symmetry.space_group_name_H-M   'P 1'
#
loop_
_entity.id
_entity.type
_entity.pdbx_description
1 polymer ?
#
loop_
_entity_poly.entity_id
_entity_poly.type
_entity_poly.pdbx_seq_one_letter_code
_entity_poly.pdbx_strand_id
1 'polypeptide(L)'
;MSQPPGPLRPEQQHELVRQIGAVLTGQVPPGWRQLRVEYRAAGRHIEADLLVTAPDGLPRTLPPHPEAVRLLGVLRAGMYQPGHGTWLGAVLVFDPGRPPEADFGRPDLEPPFRHQPPPIGFQDELRFFPRAEERIPGWLRDRAGLPPLAPPPPALPGPDEKVHTPRVHDGVDAAGRPVIRRPPLAPAEIERVLSYLDTAPVILASRSYGADAFAPDRADAVPMNFRTDGAWAWPGAVAYYLREHGVPPDPDLVAHIRARRFTAPSEVSAEATVLALAAITGERL
;
A
#
# COMPACT_ATOMS: atom_id res chain seq x y z
N MET A 1 15.98 35.03 -2.06
CA MET A 1 16.16 33.56 -1.95
C MET A 1 15.00 32.92 -2.69
N SER A 2 15.22 32.49 -3.93
CA SER A 2 14.16 31.93 -4.78
C SER A 2 13.87 30.50 -4.35
N GLN A 3 12.60 30.19 -4.11
CA GLN A 3 12.12 28.81 -3.92
C GLN A 3 12.71 27.90 -5.03
N PRO A 4 13.07 26.65 -4.71
CA PRO A 4 13.38 25.67 -5.75
C PRO A 4 12.17 25.61 -6.71
N PRO A 5 12.40 25.57 -8.04
CA PRO A 5 11.29 25.58 -8.99
C PRO A 5 10.41 24.36 -8.70
N GLY A 6 9.16 24.63 -8.33
CA GLY A 6 8.13 23.60 -8.23
C GLY A 6 7.88 22.93 -9.58
N PRO A 7 7.05 21.88 -9.63
CA PRO A 7 6.71 21.19 -10.88
C PRO A 7 6.19 22.20 -11.93
N LEU A 8 6.47 21.92 -13.20
CA LEU A 8 6.01 22.74 -14.32
C LEU A 8 4.50 22.94 -14.24
N ARG A 9 4.06 24.19 -14.41
CA ARG A 9 2.64 24.48 -14.61
C ARG A 9 2.17 23.90 -15.94
N PRO A 10 0.88 23.56 -16.09
CA PRO A 10 0.34 23.02 -17.33
C PRO A 10 0.70 23.87 -18.56
N GLU A 11 0.64 25.19 -18.46
CA GLU A 11 1.01 26.11 -19.57
C GLU A 11 2.48 25.96 -19.99
N GLN A 12 3.40 25.82 -19.03
CA GLN A 12 4.83 25.66 -19.31
C GLN A 12 5.13 24.30 -19.93
N GLN A 13 4.41 23.26 -19.51
CA GLN A 13 4.45 21.94 -20.12
C GLN A 13 3.96 22.00 -21.58
N HIS A 14 2.81 22.62 -21.86
CA HIS A 14 2.29 22.77 -23.22
C HIS A 14 3.26 23.56 -24.11
N GLU A 15 3.86 24.62 -23.58
CA GLU A 15 4.84 25.42 -24.30
C GLU A 15 6.11 24.62 -24.64
N LEU A 16 6.63 23.82 -23.71
CA LEU A 16 7.75 22.91 -23.99
C LEU A 16 7.40 21.88 -25.07
N VAL A 17 6.21 21.27 -25.01
CA VAL A 17 5.75 20.32 -26.04
C VAL A 17 5.65 21.01 -27.41
N ARG A 18 5.15 22.24 -27.46
CA ARG A 18 5.08 23.05 -28.69
C ARG A 18 6.47 23.36 -29.25
N GLN A 19 7.43 23.72 -28.40
CA GLN A 19 8.83 23.96 -28.79
C GLN A 19 9.50 22.70 -29.34
N ILE A 20 9.28 21.55 -28.69
CA ILE A 20 9.75 20.24 -29.20
C ILE A 20 9.18 19.99 -30.60
N GLY A 21 7.87 20.18 -30.78
CA GLY A 21 7.21 20.01 -32.08
C GLY A 21 7.77 20.94 -33.17
N ALA A 22 8.05 22.20 -32.83
CA ALA A 22 8.64 23.16 -33.75
C ALA A 22 10.06 22.74 -34.21
N VAL A 23 10.89 22.28 -33.29
CA VAL A 23 12.25 21.77 -33.59
C VAL A 23 12.18 20.55 -34.51
N LEU A 24 11.31 19.58 -34.19
CA LEU A 24 11.16 18.36 -35.01
C LEU A 24 10.57 18.66 -36.39
N THR A 25 9.61 19.59 -36.47
CA THR A 25 9.02 20.03 -37.75
C THR A 25 10.07 20.70 -38.64
N GLY A 26 10.98 21.50 -38.07
CA GLY A 26 12.07 22.12 -38.81
C GLY A 26 13.12 21.15 -39.35
N GLN A 27 13.18 19.92 -38.81
CA GLN A 27 14.09 18.87 -39.26
C GLN A 27 13.60 18.15 -40.52
N VAL A 28 12.29 18.14 -40.77
CA VAL A 28 11.67 17.35 -41.84
C VAL A 28 11.26 18.20 -43.04
N PRO A 29 11.32 17.67 -44.28
CA PRO A 29 10.78 18.36 -45.45
C PRO A 29 9.28 18.66 -45.31
N PRO A 30 8.77 19.71 -45.97
CA PRO A 30 7.34 20.04 -45.94
C PRO A 30 6.48 18.90 -46.53
N GLY A 31 5.22 18.81 -46.08
CA GLY A 31 4.25 17.81 -46.54
C GLY A 31 4.21 16.51 -45.74
N TRP A 32 4.94 16.41 -44.63
CA TRP A 32 4.80 15.32 -43.66
C TRP A 32 3.36 15.25 -43.12
N ARG A 33 2.91 14.04 -42.78
CA ARG A 33 1.55 13.76 -42.27
C ARG A 33 1.49 13.61 -40.77
N GLN A 34 2.53 13.03 -40.17
CA GLN A 34 2.64 12.85 -38.72
C GLN A 34 4.11 12.75 -38.30
N LEU A 35 4.44 13.30 -37.14
CA LEU A 35 5.68 13.06 -36.42
C LEU A 35 5.36 12.37 -35.11
N ARG A 36 6.08 11.28 -34.80
CA ARG A 36 5.98 10.58 -33.52
C ARG A 36 7.38 10.47 -32.93
N VAL A 37 7.59 11.08 -31.76
CA VAL A 37 8.84 10.96 -31.02
C VAL A 37 8.63 10.08 -29.80
N GLU A 38 9.51 9.09 -29.64
CA GLU A 38 9.50 8.17 -28.50
C GLU A 38 10.77 8.36 -27.68
N TYR A 39 10.61 8.83 -26.45
CA TYR A 39 11.69 9.10 -25.52
C TYR A 39 11.66 8.08 -24.37
N ARG A 40 12.81 7.51 -24.04
CA ARG A 40 13.00 6.62 -22.88
C ARG A 40 14.24 7.06 -22.11
N ALA A 41 14.14 7.15 -20.80
CA ALA A 41 15.30 7.46 -19.96
C ALA A 41 15.25 6.83 -18.58
N ALA A 42 16.42 6.43 -18.09
CA ALA A 42 16.68 6.05 -16.70
C ALA A 42 18.03 6.64 -16.28
N GLY A 43 18.02 7.56 -15.32
CA GLY A 43 19.20 8.28 -14.89
C GLY A 43 19.83 9.05 -16.04
N ARG A 44 21.05 8.66 -16.43
CA ARG A 44 21.80 9.24 -17.56
C ARG A 44 21.66 8.48 -18.88
N HIS A 45 21.03 7.30 -18.87
CA HIS A 45 20.73 6.55 -20.09
C HIS A 45 19.53 7.17 -20.79
N ILE A 46 19.69 7.63 -22.02
CA ILE A 46 18.64 8.32 -22.79
C ILE A 46 18.59 7.70 -24.18
N GLU A 47 17.39 7.33 -24.61
CA GLU A 47 17.09 6.90 -25.97
C GLU A 47 15.93 7.74 -26.52
N ALA A 48 16.08 8.22 -27.75
CA ALA A 48 15.03 8.94 -28.44
C ALA A 48 14.98 8.50 -29.91
N ASP A 49 13.78 8.21 -30.41
CA ASP A 49 13.52 7.90 -31.82
C ASP A 49 12.51 8.88 -32.39
N LEU A 50 12.68 9.25 -33.66
CA LEU A 50 11.69 10.00 -34.42
C LEU A 50 11.18 9.15 -35.58
N LEU A 51 9.88 8.90 -35.60
CA LEU A 51 9.17 8.32 -36.72
C LEU A 51 8.43 9.43 -37.49
N VAL A 52 8.67 9.49 -38.80
CA VAL A 52 8.08 10.47 -39.70
C VAL A 52 7.20 9.75 -40.71
N THR A 53 5.93 10.09 -40.75
CA THR A 53 5.04 9.66 -41.83
C THR A 53 5.14 10.68 -42.96
N ALA A 54 5.78 10.28 -44.05
CA ALA A 54 6.04 11.14 -45.21
C ALA A 54 4.74 11.40 -46.03
N PRO A 55 4.77 12.31 -47.03
CA PRO A 55 3.58 12.60 -47.84
C PRO A 55 2.98 11.38 -48.56
N ASP A 56 3.80 10.38 -48.86
CA ASP A 56 3.41 9.09 -49.45
C ASP A 56 2.72 8.14 -48.45
N GLY A 57 2.64 8.53 -47.17
CA GLY A 57 2.06 7.74 -46.09
C GLY A 57 3.00 6.67 -45.52
N LEU A 58 4.24 6.56 -46.02
CA LEU A 58 5.19 5.57 -45.53
C LEU A 58 5.94 6.08 -44.29
N PRO A 59 6.05 5.27 -43.22
CA PRO A 59 6.80 5.64 -42.04
C PRO A 59 8.31 5.51 -42.28
N ARG A 60 9.08 6.48 -41.80
CA ARG A 60 10.54 6.52 -41.88
C ARG A 60 11.14 6.93 -40.54
N THR A 61 12.13 6.20 -40.07
CA THR A 61 12.84 6.54 -38.83
C THR A 61 13.99 7.50 -39.13
N LEU A 62 14.08 8.56 -38.33
CA LEU A 62 15.18 9.52 -38.35
C LEU A 62 15.75 9.68 -36.93
N PRO A 63 17.04 10.03 -36.79
CA PRO A 63 17.55 10.47 -35.50
C PRO A 63 16.90 11.81 -35.12
N PRO A 64 16.33 11.98 -33.92
CA PRO A 64 15.73 13.25 -33.51
C PRO A 64 16.79 14.33 -33.36
N HIS A 65 16.42 15.58 -33.68
CA HIS A 65 17.29 16.74 -33.50
C HIS A 65 17.76 16.86 -32.04
N PRO A 66 19.07 17.09 -31.75
CA PRO A 66 19.61 17.13 -30.38
C PRO A 66 18.89 18.10 -29.45
N GLU A 67 18.48 19.26 -29.98
CA GLU A 67 17.71 20.24 -29.21
C GLU A 67 16.34 19.72 -28.76
N ALA A 68 15.67 18.91 -29.57
CA ALA A 68 14.41 18.29 -29.18
C ALA A 68 14.62 17.28 -28.04
N VAL A 69 15.71 16.49 -28.11
CA VAL A 69 16.10 15.56 -27.03
C VAL A 69 16.42 16.32 -25.74
N ARG A 70 17.11 17.45 -25.83
CA ARG A 70 17.38 18.34 -24.69
C ARG A 70 16.09 18.87 -24.06
N LEU A 71 15.16 19.37 -24.88
CA LEU A 71 13.86 19.89 -24.42
C LEU A 71 12.99 18.80 -23.79
N LEU A 72 13.00 17.57 -24.32
CA LEU A 72 12.34 16.41 -23.69
C LEU A 72 12.93 16.12 -22.30
N GLY A 73 14.25 16.23 -22.13
CA GLY A 73 14.90 16.14 -20.83
C GLY A 73 14.48 17.25 -19.86
N VAL A 74 14.31 18.49 -20.35
CA VAL A 74 13.79 19.62 -19.54
C VAL A 74 12.34 19.37 -19.12
N LEU A 75 11.49 18.92 -20.05
CA LEU A 75 10.11 18.55 -19.77
C LEU A 75 10.05 17.46 -18.70
N ARG A 76 10.85 16.42 -18.84
CA ARG A 76 10.95 15.32 -17.88
C ARG A 76 11.35 15.78 -16.48
N ALA A 77 12.41 16.58 -16.40
CA ALA A 77 12.89 17.11 -15.12
C ALA A 77 11.85 18.03 -14.48
N GLY A 78 11.19 18.86 -15.28
CA GLY A 78 10.16 19.77 -14.80
C GLY A 78 8.84 19.09 -14.39
N MET A 79 8.57 17.88 -14.88
CA MET A 79 7.42 17.06 -14.48
C MET A 79 7.68 16.17 -13.26
N TYR A 80 8.87 16.28 -12.65
CA TYR A 80 9.17 15.61 -11.39
C TYR A 80 8.24 16.08 -10.27
N GLN A 81 7.70 15.11 -9.54
CA GLN A 81 6.92 15.33 -8.33
C GLN A 81 7.64 14.69 -7.14
N PRO A 82 7.92 15.46 -6.05
CA PRO A 82 8.54 14.91 -4.85
C PRO A 82 7.81 13.68 -4.32
N GLY A 83 8.55 12.59 -4.11
CA GLY A 83 8.01 11.31 -3.62
C GLY A 83 7.23 10.50 -4.67
N HIS A 84 6.96 11.04 -5.86
CA HIS A 84 6.33 10.31 -6.96
C HIS A 84 7.32 10.00 -8.09
N GLY A 85 8.39 10.77 -8.20
CA GLY A 85 9.35 10.67 -9.30
C GLY A 85 8.87 11.40 -10.55
N THR A 86 9.43 11.03 -11.70
CA THR A 86 9.01 11.46 -13.04
C THR A 86 8.80 10.25 -13.94
N TRP A 87 8.33 10.47 -15.16
CA TRP A 87 8.15 9.43 -16.16
C TRP A 87 9.50 8.94 -16.72
N LEU A 88 9.57 7.65 -17.07
CA LEU A 88 10.73 7.04 -17.73
C LEU A 88 10.54 6.84 -19.24
N GLY A 89 9.30 6.98 -19.72
CA GLY A 89 8.94 6.87 -21.14
C GLY A 89 7.92 7.93 -21.51
N ALA A 90 8.06 8.51 -22.70
CA ALA A 90 7.09 9.45 -23.26
C ALA A 90 6.96 9.24 -24.77
N VAL A 91 5.74 9.39 -25.26
CA VAL A 91 5.40 9.38 -26.68
C VAL A 91 4.69 10.68 -26.99
N LEU A 92 5.23 11.47 -27.91
CA LEU A 92 4.59 12.69 -28.38
C LEU A 92 4.27 12.53 -29.87
N VAL A 93 3.04 12.86 -30.24
CA VAL A 93 2.54 12.80 -31.62
C VAL A 93 2.13 14.20 -32.06
N PHE A 94 2.60 14.58 -33.25
CA PHE A 94 2.32 15.86 -33.88
C PHE A 94 1.68 15.60 -35.24
N ASP A 95 0.49 16.16 -35.44
CA ASP A 95 -0.20 16.18 -36.73
C ASP A 95 -0.36 17.65 -37.20
N PRO A 96 -0.32 17.92 -38.52
CA PRO A 96 -0.53 19.27 -39.02
C PRO A 96 -1.90 19.82 -38.63
N GLY A 97 -1.93 21.01 -38.03
CA GLY A 97 -3.17 21.71 -37.66
C GLY A 97 -3.93 21.13 -36.46
N ARG A 98 -3.37 20.15 -35.75
CA ARG A 98 -3.94 19.59 -34.52
C ARG A 98 -3.08 19.93 -33.31
N PRO A 99 -3.67 20.02 -32.10
CA PRO A 99 -2.87 20.09 -30.89
C PRO A 99 -2.00 18.83 -30.76
N PRO A 100 -0.79 18.95 -30.18
CA PRO A 100 0.07 17.79 -29.95
C PRO A 100 -0.53 16.85 -28.92
N GLU A 101 -0.41 15.55 -29.15
CA GLU A 101 -0.78 14.51 -28.19
C GLU A 101 0.48 14.07 -27.43
N ALA A 102 0.37 13.90 -26.12
CA ALA A 102 1.47 13.46 -25.27
C ALA A 102 0.99 12.36 -24.32
N ASP A 103 1.62 11.20 -24.40
CA ASP A 103 1.45 10.09 -23.48
C ASP A 103 2.73 9.91 -22.67
N PHE A 104 2.59 10.00 -21.35
CA PHE A 104 3.67 9.74 -20.40
C PHE A 104 3.41 8.36 -19.81
N GLY A 105 4.31 7.42 -20.10
CA GLY A 105 4.11 6.01 -19.79
C GLY A 105 3.79 5.77 -18.32
N ARG A 106 3.00 4.72 -18.07
CA ARG A 106 2.60 4.37 -16.70
C ARG A 106 3.81 3.94 -15.86
N PRO A 107 3.92 4.37 -14.59
CA PRO A 107 5.04 4.00 -13.73
C PRO A 107 5.22 2.49 -13.57
N ASP A 108 4.13 1.73 -13.54
CA ASP A 108 4.16 0.27 -13.31
C ASP A 108 4.63 -0.56 -14.50
N LEU A 109 4.90 0.08 -15.65
CA LEU A 109 5.38 -0.57 -16.86
C LEU A 109 6.82 -0.15 -17.14
N GLU A 110 7.74 -1.12 -17.24
CA GLU A 110 9.11 -0.87 -17.71
C GLU A 110 9.06 -0.37 -19.16
N PRO A 111 9.66 0.80 -19.48
CA PRO A 111 9.73 1.26 -20.86
C PRO A 111 10.55 0.31 -21.74
N PRO A 112 10.20 0.14 -23.03
CA PRO A 112 10.93 -0.72 -23.94
C PRO A 112 12.23 -0.06 -24.40
N PHE A 113 13.27 -0.12 -23.56
CA PHE A 113 14.63 0.29 -23.91
C PHE A 113 15.18 -0.61 -25.03
N ARG A 114 15.80 -0.03 -26.05
CA ARG A 114 16.52 -0.79 -27.09
C ARG A 114 17.76 -1.44 -26.50
N HIS A 115 18.48 -0.71 -25.65
CA HIS A 115 19.60 -1.21 -24.88
C HIS A 115 19.26 -1.08 -23.41
N GLN A 116 19.20 -2.23 -22.71
CA GLN A 116 18.90 -2.25 -21.29
C GLN A 116 19.90 -1.35 -20.52
N PRO A 117 19.43 -0.34 -19.76
CA PRO A 117 20.30 0.43 -18.90
C PRO A 117 20.95 -0.48 -17.85
N PRO A 118 22.23 -0.27 -17.48
CA PRO A 118 22.84 -0.98 -16.37
C PRO A 118 22.15 -0.60 -15.04
N PRO A 119 22.27 -1.41 -13.97
CA PRO A 119 21.63 -1.13 -12.67
C PRO A 119 21.92 0.28 -12.12
N ILE A 120 23.15 0.78 -12.32
CA ILE A 120 23.54 2.14 -11.91
C ILE A 120 22.69 3.23 -12.56
N GLY A 121 22.16 2.99 -13.76
CA GLY A 121 21.24 3.92 -14.44
C GLY A 121 19.90 4.05 -13.70
N PHE A 122 19.37 2.95 -13.16
CA PHE A 122 18.14 2.95 -12.36
C PHE A 122 18.37 3.44 -10.92
N GLN A 123 19.57 3.25 -10.37
CA GLN A 123 19.96 3.87 -9.11
C GLN A 123 20.08 5.40 -9.24
N ASP A 124 20.72 5.86 -10.31
CA ASP A 124 20.78 7.29 -10.64
C ASP A 124 19.39 7.87 -10.89
N GLU A 125 18.49 7.10 -11.50
CA GLU A 125 17.08 7.49 -11.68
C GLU A 125 16.42 7.81 -10.34
N LEU A 126 16.50 6.90 -9.37
CA LEU A 126 15.91 7.08 -8.04
C LEU A 126 16.64 8.17 -7.24
N ARG A 127 17.91 8.44 -7.53
CA ARG A 127 18.66 9.54 -6.92
C ARG A 127 18.26 10.91 -7.47
N PHE A 128 18.07 11.03 -8.79
CA PHE A 128 17.69 12.29 -9.44
C PHE A 128 16.21 12.59 -9.28
N PHE A 129 15.36 11.56 -9.29
CA PHE A 129 13.90 11.67 -9.15
C PHE A 129 13.38 10.76 -8.04
N PRO A 130 13.66 11.10 -6.75
CA PRO A 130 13.24 10.31 -5.61
C PRO A 130 11.75 9.98 -5.59
N ARG A 131 11.45 8.74 -5.24
CA ARG A 131 10.09 8.21 -5.02
C ARG A 131 9.97 7.76 -3.57
N ALA A 132 8.76 7.86 -3.02
CA ALA A 132 8.42 7.18 -1.78
C ALA A 132 8.59 5.67 -2.00
N GLU A 133 8.97 4.97 -0.94
CA GLU A 133 9.37 3.56 -0.98
C GLU A 133 8.25 2.67 -1.56
N GLU A 134 6.99 3.01 -1.25
CA GLU A 134 5.77 2.34 -1.69
C GLU A 134 5.39 2.69 -3.14
N ARG A 135 5.97 3.76 -3.69
CA ARG A 135 5.72 4.26 -5.07
C ARG A 135 6.84 3.86 -6.04
N ILE A 136 7.85 3.12 -5.58
CA ILE A 136 8.83 2.48 -6.47
C ILE A 136 8.19 1.20 -7.01
N PRO A 137 7.87 1.13 -8.32
CA PRO A 137 7.31 -0.08 -8.92
C PRO A 137 8.26 -1.27 -8.76
N GLY A 138 7.71 -2.48 -8.62
CA GLY A 138 8.50 -3.70 -8.40
C GLY A 138 9.60 -3.90 -9.44
N TRP A 139 9.29 -3.72 -10.73
CA TRP A 139 10.29 -3.83 -11.79
C TRP A 139 11.44 -2.83 -11.62
N LEU A 140 11.16 -1.59 -11.20
CA LEU A 140 12.19 -0.55 -11.05
C LEU A 140 13.06 -0.84 -9.83
N ARG A 141 12.45 -1.34 -8.76
CA ARG A 141 13.14 -1.82 -7.55
C ARG A 141 14.11 -2.94 -7.90
N ASP A 142 13.66 -3.93 -8.65
CA ASP A 142 14.48 -5.06 -9.10
C ASP A 142 15.64 -4.58 -9.99
N ARG A 143 15.36 -3.71 -10.98
CA ARG A 143 16.39 -3.15 -11.88
C ARG A 143 17.43 -2.30 -11.15
N ALA A 144 17.04 -1.57 -10.10
CA ALA A 144 17.94 -0.78 -9.26
C ALA A 144 18.74 -1.63 -8.26
N GLY A 145 18.42 -2.92 -8.12
CA GLY A 145 19.05 -3.81 -7.13
C GLY A 145 18.68 -3.47 -5.68
N LEU A 146 17.50 -2.88 -5.48
CA LEU A 146 16.97 -2.58 -4.16
C LEU A 146 16.34 -3.84 -3.53
N PRO A 147 16.41 -4.00 -2.20
CA PRO A 147 15.72 -5.10 -1.53
C PRO A 147 14.20 -5.01 -1.77
N PRO A 148 13.46 -6.14 -1.73
CA PRO A 148 12.01 -6.13 -1.77
C PRO A 148 11.42 -5.19 -0.72
N LEU A 149 10.30 -4.53 -1.06
CA LEU A 149 9.57 -3.72 -0.08
C LEU A 149 9.21 -4.60 1.11
N ALA A 150 9.67 -4.22 2.31
CA ALA A 150 9.25 -4.91 3.52
C ALA A 150 7.72 -4.83 3.58
N PRO A 151 7.01 -5.95 3.85
CA PRO A 151 5.57 -5.88 4.02
C PRO A 151 5.29 -4.82 5.10
N PRO A 152 4.29 -3.94 4.91
CA PRO A 152 3.93 -2.99 5.95
C PRO A 152 3.70 -3.80 7.23
N PRO A 153 4.20 -3.32 8.39
CA PRO A 153 3.83 -3.93 9.65
C PRO A 153 2.29 -4.03 9.67
N PRO A 154 1.72 -5.15 10.17
CA PRO A 154 0.28 -5.33 10.16
C PRO A 154 -0.36 -4.07 10.74
N ALA A 155 -1.20 -3.42 9.93
CA ALA A 155 -1.78 -2.14 10.28
C ALA A 155 -2.38 -2.24 11.68
N LEU A 156 -1.92 -1.39 12.58
CA LEU A 156 -2.66 -1.13 13.81
C LEU A 156 -4.04 -0.61 13.37
N PRO A 157 -5.14 -1.08 13.98
CA PRO A 157 -6.48 -0.59 13.66
C PRO A 157 -6.50 0.94 13.79
N GLY A 158 -7.11 1.61 12.80
CA GLY A 158 -7.19 3.06 12.75
C GLY A 158 -8.15 3.62 13.83
N PRO A 159 -8.05 4.92 14.16
CA PRO A 159 -8.76 5.55 15.28
C PRO A 159 -10.31 5.58 15.18
N ASP A 160 -10.90 5.17 14.04
CA ASP A 160 -12.35 5.08 13.85
C ASP A 160 -12.94 3.66 14.09
N GLU A 161 -12.09 2.67 14.37
CA GLU A 161 -12.54 1.28 14.56
C GLU A 161 -12.89 1.05 16.04
N LYS A 162 -14.19 0.95 16.32
CA LYS A 162 -14.71 0.63 17.66
C LYS A 162 -14.05 -0.66 18.17
N VAL A 163 -13.49 -0.62 19.38
CA VAL A 163 -12.98 -1.84 20.01
C VAL A 163 -14.12 -2.84 20.18
N HIS A 164 -13.93 -4.03 19.63
CA HIS A 164 -14.91 -5.12 19.67
C HIS A 164 -14.76 -5.95 20.94
N THR A 165 -15.88 -6.40 21.51
CA THR A 165 -15.90 -7.31 22.66
C THR A 165 -16.55 -8.63 22.25
N PRO A 166 -15.90 -9.79 22.46
CA PRO A 166 -16.44 -11.07 22.01
C PRO A 166 -17.58 -11.53 22.91
N ARG A 167 -18.52 -12.26 22.31
CA ARG A 167 -19.55 -12.98 23.06
C ARG A 167 -18.93 -14.19 23.75
N VAL A 168 -19.07 -14.27 25.06
CA VAL A 168 -18.65 -15.45 25.84
C VAL A 168 -19.58 -16.65 25.59
N HIS A 169 -20.88 -16.39 25.35
CA HIS A 169 -21.89 -17.39 24.97
C HIS A 169 -22.88 -16.80 23.93
N ASP A 170 -23.63 -17.66 23.23
CA ASP A 170 -24.56 -17.26 22.15
C ASP A 170 -26.01 -17.07 22.60
N GLY A 171 -26.23 -17.16 23.91
CA GLY A 171 -27.50 -16.95 24.59
C GLY A 171 -27.53 -17.71 25.91
N VAL A 172 -28.68 -17.64 26.59
CA VAL A 172 -28.99 -18.47 27.77
C VAL A 172 -30.24 -19.28 27.47
N ASP A 173 -30.33 -20.49 28.04
CA ASP A 173 -31.53 -21.32 27.94
C ASP A 173 -32.59 -20.92 28.98
N ALA A 174 -33.74 -21.62 28.98
CA ALA A 174 -34.83 -21.38 29.93
C ALA A 174 -34.45 -21.63 31.40
N ALA A 175 -33.36 -22.35 31.66
CA ALA A 175 -32.81 -22.61 32.98
C ALA A 175 -31.66 -21.64 33.34
N GLY A 176 -31.38 -20.64 32.49
CA GLY A 176 -30.32 -19.64 32.70
C GLY A 176 -28.91 -20.15 32.38
N ARG A 177 -28.77 -21.32 31.74
CA ARG A 177 -27.45 -21.89 31.39
C ARG A 177 -26.95 -21.32 30.07
N PRO A 178 -25.64 -21.08 29.92
CA PRO A 178 -25.07 -20.57 28.68
C PRO A 178 -25.24 -21.56 27.52
N VAL A 179 -25.67 -21.06 26.38
CA VAL A 179 -25.84 -21.83 25.13
C VAL A 179 -24.74 -21.47 24.15
N ILE A 180 -24.08 -22.48 23.59
CA ILE A 180 -23.04 -22.33 22.56
C ILE A 180 -23.54 -22.96 21.25
N ARG A 181 -23.53 -22.16 20.18
CA ARG A 181 -23.90 -22.53 18.81
C ARG A 181 -22.82 -22.05 17.86
N ARG A 182 -21.63 -22.64 17.98
CA ARG A 182 -20.43 -22.28 17.21
C ARG A 182 -19.78 -23.51 16.59
N PRO A 183 -19.13 -23.37 15.42
CA PRO A 183 -18.33 -24.44 14.86
C PRO A 183 -17.16 -24.79 15.79
N PRO A 184 -16.84 -26.07 15.99
CA PRO A 184 -15.66 -26.47 16.78
C PRO A 184 -14.36 -26.06 16.06
N LEU A 185 -13.34 -25.72 16.85
CA LEU A 185 -12.00 -25.46 16.33
C LEU A 185 -11.23 -26.77 16.16
N ALA A 186 -10.35 -26.83 15.16
CA ALA A 186 -9.46 -27.98 15.00
C ALA A 186 -8.44 -28.03 16.16
N PRO A 187 -8.00 -29.21 16.64
CA PRO A 187 -7.08 -29.31 17.79
C PRO A 187 -5.81 -28.46 17.66
N ALA A 188 -5.16 -28.48 16.49
CA ALA A 188 -3.96 -27.69 16.21
C ALA A 188 -4.23 -26.17 16.13
N GLU A 189 -5.49 -25.76 16.00
CA GLU A 189 -5.89 -24.35 16.03
C GLU A 189 -6.19 -23.87 17.46
N ILE A 190 -6.71 -24.75 18.33
CA ILE A 190 -7.00 -24.42 19.73
C ILE A 190 -5.75 -23.89 20.43
N GLU A 191 -4.62 -24.56 20.30
CA GLU A 191 -3.36 -24.13 20.94
C GLU A 191 -2.89 -22.75 20.47
N ARG A 192 -3.02 -22.48 19.16
CA ARG A 192 -2.64 -21.19 18.57
C ARG A 192 -3.57 -20.07 18.99
N VAL A 193 -4.88 -20.33 19.09
CA VAL A 193 -5.86 -19.37 19.59
C VAL A 193 -5.63 -19.10 21.08
N LEU A 194 -5.41 -20.12 21.89
CA LEU A 194 -5.08 -19.95 23.32
C LEU A 194 -3.80 -19.12 23.49
N SER A 195 -2.74 -19.45 22.74
CA SER A 195 -1.50 -18.67 22.77
C SER A 195 -1.75 -17.20 22.42
N TYR A 196 -2.52 -16.91 21.37
CA TYR A 196 -2.88 -15.53 21.04
C TYR A 196 -3.59 -14.81 22.20
N LEU A 197 -4.62 -15.44 22.76
CA LEU A 197 -5.44 -14.87 23.85
C LEU A 197 -4.63 -14.65 25.14
N ASP A 198 -3.66 -15.53 25.44
CA ASP A 198 -2.83 -15.50 26.64
C ASP A 198 -1.60 -14.60 26.52
N THR A 199 -1.18 -14.24 25.30
CA THR A 199 0.03 -13.41 25.09
C THR A 199 -0.29 -11.93 24.91
N ALA A 200 -1.52 -11.59 24.51
CA ALA A 200 -1.93 -10.20 24.29
C ALA A 200 -1.88 -9.34 25.57
N PRO A 201 -1.55 -8.04 25.49
CA PRO A 201 -1.41 -7.17 26.67
C PRO A 201 -2.64 -7.16 27.59
N VAL A 202 -2.38 -7.15 28.90
CA VAL A 202 -3.41 -7.04 29.95
C VAL A 202 -3.77 -5.57 30.15
N ILE A 203 -5.06 -5.24 30.03
CA ILE A 203 -5.59 -3.88 30.23
C ILE A 203 -6.29 -3.70 31.57
N LEU A 204 -6.79 -4.80 32.16
CA LEU A 204 -7.37 -4.81 33.49
C LEU A 204 -6.88 -6.06 34.21
N ALA A 205 -6.00 -5.85 35.19
CA ALA A 205 -5.43 -6.92 35.99
C ALA A 205 -6.22 -7.09 37.29
N SER A 206 -7.32 -7.85 37.25
CA SER A 206 -7.97 -8.34 38.47
C SER A 206 -7.33 -9.65 38.92
N ARG A 207 -7.15 -9.81 40.23
CA ARG A 207 -6.73 -11.09 40.85
C ARG A 207 -7.93 -11.91 41.36
N SER A 208 -9.15 -11.42 41.14
CA SER A 208 -10.38 -12.11 41.51
C SER A 208 -10.81 -13.09 40.43
N TYR A 209 -11.53 -14.13 40.86
CA TYR A 209 -12.15 -15.12 39.99
C TYR A 209 -13.68 -15.01 40.13
N GLY A 210 -14.39 -15.28 39.04
CA GLY A 210 -15.85 -15.39 39.03
C GLY A 210 -16.31 -16.84 38.93
N ALA A 211 -17.62 -17.03 39.09
CA ALA A 211 -18.27 -18.32 38.99
C ALA A 211 -18.14 -18.92 37.58
N ASP A 212 -17.93 -20.24 37.51
CA ASP A 212 -17.90 -20.99 36.27
C ASP A 212 -19.34 -21.31 35.83
N ALA A 213 -19.77 -20.69 34.73
CA ALA A 213 -21.13 -20.85 34.21
C ALA A 213 -21.42 -22.25 33.64
N PHE A 214 -20.39 -23.04 33.33
CA PHE A 214 -20.52 -24.40 32.81
C PHE A 214 -20.27 -25.46 33.91
N ALA A 215 -19.73 -25.06 35.06
CA ALA A 215 -19.58 -25.91 36.24
C ALA A 215 -19.91 -25.14 37.54
N PRO A 216 -21.19 -24.86 37.80
CA PRO A 216 -21.61 -24.01 38.92
C PRO A 216 -21.30 -24.58 40.31
N ASP A 217 -21.03 -25.89 40.39
CA ASP A 217 -20.65 -26.56 41.64
C ASP A 217 -19.15 -26.39 41.99
N ARG A 218 -18.36 -25.74 41.13
CA ARG A 218 -16.95 -25.43 41.37
C ARG A 218 -16.77 -24.11 42.10
N ALA A 219 -15.67 -24.00 42.86
CA ALA A 219 -15.20 -22.72 43.37
C ALA A 219 -14.90 -21.76 42.21
N ASP A 220 -15.05 -20.46 42.48
CA ASP A 220 -14.79 -19.40 41.50
C ASP A 220 -13.40 -19.57 40.86
N ALA A 221 -13.41 -19.81 39.55
CA ALA A 221 -12.23 -20.18 38.78
C ALA A 221 -12.05 -19.35 37.50
N VAL A 222 -13.06 -18.56 37.10
CA VAL A 222 -13.03 -17.80 35.85
C VAL A 222 -12.25 -16.49 36.06
N PRO A 223 -11.11 -16.27 35.39
CA PRO A 223 -10.32 -15.06 35.61
C PRO A 223 -11.07 -13.80 35.20
N MET A 224 -11.13 -12.81 36.10
CA MET A 224 -11.76 -11.50 35.85
C MET A 224 -10.78 -10.45 35.31
N ASN A 225 -9.75 -10.87 34.58
CA ASN A 225 -8.85 -9.96 33.88
C ASN A 225 -9.36 -9.67 32.47
N PHE A 226 -8.84 -8.60 31.86
CA PHE A 226 -9.12 -8.27 30.46
C PHE A 226 -7.82 -8.04 29.71
N ARG A 227 -7.81 -8.47 28.45
CA ARG A 227 -6.70 -8.30 27.51
C ARG A 227 -7.19 -7.64 26.23
N THR A 228 -6.27 -7.04 25.48
CA THR A 228 -6.56 -6.40 24.19
C THR A 228 -5.43 -6.61 23.19
N ASP A 229 -5.77 -6.60 21.90
CA ASP A 229 -4.80 -6.43 20.80
C ASP A 229 -4.92 -5.06 20.10
N GLY A 230 -5.73 -4.17 20.67
CA GLY A 230 -6.03 -2.84 20.14
C GLY A 230 -7.28 -2.77 19.25
N ALA A 231 -7.73 -3.89 18.67
CA ALA A 231 -9.00 -3.98 17.92
C ALA A 231 -10.09 -4.70 18.71
N TRP A 232 -9.69 -5.71 19.49
CA TRP A 232 -10.58 -6.51 20.34
C TRP A 232 -10.15 -6.41 21.79
N ALA A 233 -11.12 -6.32 22.70
CA ALA A 233 -10.94 -6.45 24.13
C ALA A 233 -11.72 -7.67 24.62
N TRP A 234 -11.08 -8.58 25.36
CA TRP A 234 -11.73 -9.82 25.81
C TRP A 234 -11.45 -10.11 27.28
N PRO A 235 -12.44 -10.70 27.99
CA PRO A 235 -12.24 -11.18 29.34
C PRO A 235 -11.41 -12.48 29.36
N GLY A 236 -10.71 -12.73 30.47
CA GLY A 236 -9.98 -13.98 30.72
C GLY A 236 -10.86 -15.23 30.64
N ALA A 237 -12.17 -15.06 30.82
CA ALA A 237 -13.18 -16.08 30.61
C ALA A 237 -13.11 -16.75 29.23
N VAL A 238 -12.76 -16.02 28.16
CA VAL A 238 -12.70 -16.58 26.80
C VAL A 238 -11.63 -17.66 26.68
N ALA A 239 -10.41 -17.37 27.16
CA ALA A 239 -9.32 -18.35 27.15
C ALA A 239 -9.60 -19.49 28.15
N TYR A 240 -10.20 -19.18 29.30
CA TYR A 240 -10.58 -20.17 30.29
C TYR A 240 -11.58 -21.20 29.73
N TYR A 241 -12.69 -20.76 29.15
CA TYR A 241 -13.72 -21.68 28.65
C TYR A 241 -13.27 -22.48 27.43
N LEU A 242 -12.40 -21.91 26.58
CA LEU A 242 -11.77 -22.69 25.50
C LEU A 242 -10.87 -23.79 26.06
N ARG A 243 -10.09 -23.49 27.11
CA ARG A 243 -9.14 -24.44 27.70
C ARG A 243 -9.81 -25.54 28.52
N GLU A 244 -10.72 -25.16 29.41
CA GLU A 244 -11.31 -26.08 30.39
C GLU A 244 -12.56 -26.80 29.86
N HIS A 245 -13.34 -26.14 29.01
CA HIS A 245 -14.64 -26.63 28.56
C HIS A 245 -14.70 -26.86 27.04
N GLY A 246 -13.61 -26.59 26.31
CA GLY A 246 -13.57 -26.74 24.86
C GLY A 246 -14.52 -25.79 24.12
N VAL A 247 -15.00 -24.73 24.76
CA VAL A 247 -15.98 -23.79 24.19
C VAL A 247 -15.28 -22.90 23.16
N PRO A 248 -15.70 -22.93 21.88
CA PRO A 248 -15.11 -22.07 20.86
C PRO A 248 -15.36 -20.57 21.17
N PRO A 249 -14.34 -19.70 21.04
CA PRO A 249 -14.52 -18.25 21.11
C PRO A 249 -15.46 -17.74 20.02
N ASP A 250 -15.85 -16.46 20.12
CA ASP A 250 -16.70 -15.81 19.12
C ASP A 250 -16.10 -15.99 17.72
N PRO A 251 -16.86 -16.49 16.72
CA PRO A 251 -16.33 -16.72 15.38
C PRO A 251 -15.67 -15.51 14.73
N ASP A 252 -16.16 -14.30 15.02
CA ASP A 252 -15.58 -13.06 14.50
C ASP A 252 -14.22 -12.77 15.12
N LEU A 253 -14.05 -13.05 16.42
CA LEU A 253 -12.75 -12.98 17.09
C LEU A 253 -11.79 -14.04 16.53
N VAL A 254 -12.26 -15.27 16.29
CA VAL A 254 -11.42 -16.32 15.69
C VAL A 254 -10.98 -15.93 14.27
N ALA A 255 -11.88 -15.35 13.46
CA ALA A 255 -11.55 -14.86 12.13
C ALA A 255 -10.49 -13.75 12.17
N HIS A 256 -10.59 -12.83 13.14
CA HIS A 256 -9.59 -11.79 13.38
C HIS A 256 -8.23 -12.37 13.78
N ILE A 257 -8.19 -13.33 14.70
CA ILE A 257 -6.95 -14.01 15.13
C ILE A 257 -6.28 -14.71 13.92
N ARG A 258 -7.07 -15.36 13.06
CA ARG A 258 -6.59 -15.97 11.82
C ARG A 258 -6.00 -14.94 10.87
N ALA A 259 -6.66 -13.79 10.68
CA ALA A 259 -6.16 -12.70 9.85
C ALA A 259 -4.82 -12.16 10.36
N ARG A 260 -4.62 -12.14 11.68
CA ARG A 260 -3.34 -11.80 12.35
C ARG A 260 -2.35 -12.97 12.43
N ARG A 261 -2.64 -14.10 11.75
CA ARG A 261 -1.80 -15.29 11.71
C ARG A 261 -1.42 -15.83 13.11
N PHE A 262 -2.32 -15.69 14.08
CA PHE A 262 -2.12 -16.13 15.46
C PHE A 262 -0.95 -15.44 16.19
N THR A 263 -0.54 -14.25 15.74
CA THR A 263 0.50 -13.45 16.41
C THR A 263 -0.12 -12.25 17.11
N ALA A 264 -0.17 -12.30 18.45
CA ALA A 264 -0.62 -11.18 19.26
C ALA A 264 0.45 -10.07 19.30
N PRO A 265 0.06 -8.78 19.35
CA PRO A 265 1.01 -7.70 19.55
C PRO A 265 1.64 -7.81 20.95
N SER A 266 2.92 -7.44 21.10
CA SER A 266 3.58 -7.39 22.40
C SER A 266 3.18 -6.18 23.23
N GLU A 267 2.80 -5.09 22.56
CA GLU A 267 2.40 -3.82 23.16
C GLU A 267 1.23 -3.23 22.36
N VAL A 268 0.36 -2.48 23.05
CA VAL A 268 -0.77 -1.75 22.46
C VAL A 268 -0.66 -0.29 22.89
N SER A 269 -1.00 0.63 21.98
CA SER A 269 -0.94 2.07 22.27
C SER A 269 -1.80 2.46 23.49
N ALA A 270 -1.43 3.55 24.15
CA ALA A 270 -2.19 4.08 25.28
C ALA A 270 -3.63 4.46 24.88
N GLU A 271 -3.82 5.02 23.69
CA GLU A 271 -5.14 5.38 23.15
C GLU A 271 -6.03 4.14 22.96
N ALA A 272 -5.51 3.10 22.29
CA ALA A 272 -6.26 1.85 22.11
C ALA A 272 -6.53 1.14 23.45
N THR A 273 -5.66 1.30 24.46
CA THR A 273 -5.90 0.80 25.82
C THR A 273 -7.08 1.52 26.47
N VAL A 274 -7.17 2.85 26.35
CA VAL A 274 -8.29 3.64 26.87
C VAL A 274 -9.60 3.27 26.17
N LEU A 275 -9.59 3.14 24.85
CA LEU A 275 -10.77 2.72 24.07
C LEU A 275 -11.23 1.31 24.45
N ALA A 276 -10.28 0.38 24.65
CA ALA A 276 -10.58 -0.97 25.08
C ALA A 276 -11.17 -1.02 26.49
N LEU A 277 -10.65 -0.20 27.40
CA LEU A 277 -11.19 -0.07 28.76
C LEU A 277 -12.63 0.48 28.73
N ALA A 278 -12.88 1.53 27.95
CA ALA A 278 -14.23 2.10 27.79
C ALA A 278 -15.23 1.09 27.20
N ALA A 279 -14.79 0.26 26.24
CA ALA A 279 -15.62 -0.78 25.63
C ALA A 279 -16.04 -1.88 26.62
N ILE A 280 -15.23 -2.18 27.64
CA ILE A 280 -15.53 -3.23 28.64
C ILE A 280 -16.26 -2.70 29.88
N THR A 281 -16.12 -1.42 30.22
CA THR A 281 -16.83 -0.80 31.37
C THR A 281 -18.21 -0.26 31.00
N GLY A 282 -18.52 -0.12 29.71
CA GLY A 282 -19.78 0.44 29.24
C GLY A 282 -19.91 1.95 29.44
N GLU A 283 -18.82 2.63 29.81
CA GLU A 283 -18.76 4.09 29.88
C GLU A 283 -18.70 4.64 28.45
N ARG A 284 -19.80 5.25 28.00
CA ARG A 284 -19.78 6.13 26.82
C ARG A 284 -18.98 7.38 27.19
N LEU A 285 -17.82 7.58 26.55
CA LEU A 285 -17.17 8.89 26.43
C LEU A 285 -18.07 9.87 25.66
#